data_AF-A0A2H1IZS5-F1
#
_entry.id   AF-A0A2H1IZS5-F1
#
_cell.length_a   1.000
_cell.length_b   1.000
_cell.length_c   1.000
_cell.angle_alpha   90.00
_cell.angle_beta   90.00
_cell.angle_gamma   90.00
#
_symmetry.space_group_name_H-M   'P 1'
#
loop_
_entity.id
_entity.type
_entity.pdbx_description
1 polymer ?
#
loop_
_entity_poly.entity_id
_entity_poly.type
_entity_poly.pdbx_seq_one_letter_code
_entity_poly.pdbx_strand_id
1 'polypeptide(L)'
;MRKDCLITDEQAKAAIELFDQGHGYASTATILNVHKPSLKPLHDRWLVRGTISVMEPHQRRRIPAETKIATAKRYLDGEHKVVLAKELGLASSRTVVDWAKKYRDKGEDAFATPPPAKGKTGLLKVWLTSRLDKFQEG
;
A
#
# COMPACT_ATOMS: atom_id res chain seq x y z
N MET A 1 8.96 2.46 -14.03
CA MET A 1 8.61 2.99 -12.68
C MET A 1 7.16 3.54 -12.67
N ARG A 2 6.49 3.73 -11.51
CA ARG A 2 5.09 4.22 -11.47
C ARG A 2 4.96 5.65 -12.01
N LYS A 3 3.85 5.95 -12.69
CA LYS A 3 3.52 7.26 -13.30
C LYS A 3 3.46 8.44 -12.30
N ASP A 4 3.44 8.16 -11.00
CA ASP A 4 3.38 9.18 -9.94
C ASP A 4 4.79 9.70 -9.54
N CYS A 5 5.85 9.15 -10.13
CA CYS A 5 7.23 9.57 -9.89
C CYS A 5 7.62 10.60 -10.95
N LEU A 6 7.71 11.88 -10.57
CA LEU A 6 8.27 12.96 -11.41
C LEU A 6 9.78 12.80 -11.70
N ILE A 7 10.35 11.64 -11.37
CA ILE A 7 11.78 11.33 -11.50
C ILE A 7 11.95 10.26 -12.57
N THR A 8 13.01 10.35 -13.36
CA THR A 8 13.35 9.35 -14.39
C THR A 8 13.96 8.09 -13.76
N ASP A 9 13.99 6.99 -14.52
CA ASP A 9 14.62 5.74 -14.06
C ASP A 9 16.12 5.94 -13.77
N GLU A 10 16.81 6.78 -14.54
CA GLU A 10 18.22 7.16 -14.29
C GLU A 10 18.39 7.97 -13.01
N GLN A 11 17.51 8.94 -12.75
CA GLN A 11 17.53 9.70 -11.49
C GLN A 11 17.21 8.80 -10.29
N ALA A 12 16.35 7.80 -10.46
CA ALA A 12 16.07 6.84 -9.40
C ALA A 12 17.27 5.93 -9.11
N LYS A 13 18.02 5.48 -10.12
CA LYS A 13 19.27 4.73 -9.93
C LYS A 13 20.33 5.56 -9.19
N ALA A 14 20.59 6.78 -9.66
CA ALA A 14 21.54 7.69 -9.02
C ALA A 14 21.13 8.02 -7.58
N ALA A 15 19.83 8.17 -7.31
CA ALA A 15 19.33 8.38 -5.96
C ALA A 15 19.60 7.16 -5.05
N ILE A 16 19.44 5.94 -5.56
CA ILE A 16 19.70 4.71 -4.81
C ILE A 16 21.20 4.57 -4.47
N GLU A 17 22.10 4.89 -5.40
CA GLU A 17 23.55 4.90 -5.13
C GLU A 17 23.91 5.90 -4.02
N LEU A 18 23.31 7.10 -4.05
CA LEU A 18 23.50 8.09 -2.99
C LEU A 18 22.94 7.62 -1.64
N PHE A 19 21.82 6.88 -1.63
CA PHE A 19 21.29 6.29 -0.40
C PHE A 19 22.24 5.22 0.17
N ASP A 20 22.87 4.42 -0.68
CA ASP A 20 23.86 3.41 -0.28
C ASP A 20 25.13 4.05 0.31
N GLN A 21 25.50 5.23 -0.22
CA GLN A 21 26.56 6.09 0.34
C GLN A 21 26.15 6.79 1.67
N GLY A 22 24.94 6.56 2.16
CA GLY A 22 24.44 7.11 3.42
C GLY A 22 23.79 8.49 3.31
N HIS A 23 23.55 9.01 2.10
CA HIS A 23 22.84 10.26 1.93
C HIS A 23 21.33 10.09 2.19
N GLY A 24 20.73 11.03 2.91
CA GLY A 24 19.28 11.10 3.08
C GLY A 24 18.58 11.73 1.86
N TYR A 25 17.28 11.49 1.72
CA TYR A 25 16.47 12.00 0.60
C TYR A 25 16.56 13.51 0.36
N ALA A 26 16.74 14.31 1.42
CA ALA A 26 16.83 15.77 1.31
C ALA A 26 18.13 16.21 0.64
N SER A 27 19.25 15.57 1.01
CA SER A 27 20.57 15.82 0.42
C SER A 27 20.62 15.31 -1.02
N THR A 28 20.12 14.10 -1.27
CA THR A 28 20.02 13.51 -2.61
C THR A 28 19.20 14.38 -3.57
N ALA A 29 18.10 14.97 -3.09
CA ALA A 29 17.27 15.88 -3.89
C ALA A 29 18.04 17.13 -4.34
N THR A 30 18.87 17.68 -3.45
CA THR A 30 19.72 18.83 -3.76
C THR A 30 20.83 18.44 -4.74
N ILE A 31 21.46 17.28 -4.56
CA ILE A 31 22.53 16.78 -5.45
C ILE A 31 22.01 16.53 -6.86
N LEU A 32 20.85 15.87 -6.98
CA LEU A 32 20.25 15.51 -8.27
C LEU A 32 19.37 16.62 -8.87
N ASN A 33 19.22 17.75 -8.18
CA ASN A 33 18.32 18.86 -8.53
C ASN A 33 16.88 18.39 -8.86
N VAL A 34 16.33 17.52 -8.02
CA VAL A 34 14.97 16.97 -8.17
C VAL A 34 14.04 17.42 -7.05
N HIS A 35 12.74 17.39 -7.34
CA HIS A 35 11.72 17.76 -6.39
C HIS A 35 11.73 16.84 -5.15
N LYS A 36 12.03 17.39 -3.97
CA LYS A 36 12.18 16.66 -2.68
C LYS A 36 11.02 15.70 -2.36
N PRO A 37 9.74 16.09 -2.50
CA PRO A 37 8.60 15.19 -2.26
C PRO A 37 8.59 13.94 -3.14
N SER A 38 9.19 13.99 -4.34
CA SER A 38 9.23 12.84 -5.26
C SER A 38 10.23 11.78 -4.81
N LEU A 39 11.31 12.17 -4.15
CA LEU A 39 12.32 11.24 -3.61
C LEU A 39 11.92 10.63 -2.27
N LYS A 40 11.06 11.30 -1.49
CA LYS A 40 10.66 10.80 -0.17
C LYS A 40 10.02 9.39 -0.25
N PRO A 41 9.05 9.11 -1.13
CA PRO A 41 8.52 7.76 -1.30
C PRO A 41 9.55 6.75 -1.82
N LEU A 42 10.55 7.19 -2.59
CA LEU A 42 11.61 6.31 -3.08
C LEU A 42 12.51 5.87 -1.93
N HIS A 43 12.96 6.82 -1.11
CA HIS A 43 13.78 6.57 0.07
C HIS A 43 13.05 5.72 1.11
N ASP A 44 11.76 5.98 1.37
CA ASP A 44 10.96 5.17 2.28
C ASP A 44 10.83 3.69 1.81
N ARG A 45 10.79 3.45 0.49
CA ARG A 45 10.82 2.08 -0.07
C ARG A 45 12.21 1.46 0.05
N TRP A 46 13.27 2.23 -0.20
CA TRP A 46 14.65 1.79 -0.09
C TRP A 46 15.01 1.32 1.32
N LEU A 47 14.57 2.05 2.35
CA LEU A 47 14.79 1.62 3.75
C LEU A 47 14.17 0.25 4.06
N VAL A 48 13.02 -0.07 3.44
CA VAL A 48 12.31 -1.33 3.67
C VAL A 48 12.87 -2.45 2.80
N ARG A 49 13.16 -2.22 1.52
CA ARG A 49 13.46 -3.31 0.58
C ARG A 49 14.90 -3.35 0.06
N GLY A 50 15.69 -2.31 0.34
CA GLY A 50 17.03 -2.15 -0.22
C GLY A 50 17.05 -1.81 -1.71
N THR A 51 18.25 -1.75 -2.27
CA THR A 51 18.57 -1.26 -3.63
C THR A 51 17.83 -2.01 -4.74
N ILE A 52 17.95 -3.34 -4.79
CA ILE A 52 17.46 -4.16 -5.91
C ILE A 52 15.93 -4.18 -5.96
N SER A 53 15.28 -4.25 -4.80
CA SER A 53 13.83 -4.43 -4.70
C SER A 53 13.03 -3.11 -4.78
N VAL A 54 13.69 -1.94 -4.80
CA VAL A 54 12.99 -0.66 -5.05
C VAL A 54 12.46 -0.57 -6.47
N MET A 55 13.24 -1.07 -7.44
CA MET A 55 12.92 -0.96 -8.87
C MET A 55 11.93 -2.03 -9.34
N GLU A 56 11.85 -3.15 -8.64
CA GLU A 56 10.91 -4.22 -8.95
C GLU A 56 9.45 -3.86 -8.60
N PRO A 57 8.48 -4.29 -9.43
CA PRO A 57 7.07 -4.13 -9.12
C PRO A 57 6.71 -4.92 -7.85
N HIS A 58 6.26 -4.19 -6.83
CA HIS A 58 5.79 -4.81 -5.60
C HIS A 58 4.39 -5.39 -5.75
N GLN A 59 4.26 -6.70 -5.52
CA GLN A 59 2.98 -7.40 -5.48
C GLN A 59 2.25 -7.11 -4.17
N ARG A 60 1.09 -6.44 -4.25
CA ARG A 60 0.28 -6.12 -3.08
C ARG A 60 -0.33 -7.40 -2.50
N ARG A 61 0.14 -7.84 -1.33
CA ARG A 61 -0.49 -8.93 -0.57
C ARG A 61 -1.66 -8.40 0.26
N ARG A 62 -2.76 -9.16 0.34
CA ARG A 62 -3.83 -8.89 1.30
C ARG A 62 -3.34 -9.28 2.70
N ILE A 63 -3.17 -8.29 3.57
CA ILE A 63 -2.83 -8.50 4.97
C ILE A 63 -4.15 -8.48 5.77
N PRO A 64 -4.41 -9.50 6.62
CA PRO A 64 -5.62 -9.58 7.42
C PRO A 64 -5.65 -8.46 8.48
N ALA A 65 -6.85 -8.16 8.99
CA ALA A 65 -7.06 -7.09 9.97
C ALA A 65 -6.26 -7.31 11.26
N GLU A 66 -6.24 -8.54 11.76
CA GLU A 66 -5.52 -8.94 12.99
C GLU A 66 -4.03 -8.59 12.91
N THR A 67 -3.37 -8.92 11.81
CA THR A 67 -1.95 -8.59 11.61
C THR A 67 -1.73 -7.08 11.58
N LYS A 68 -2.65 -6.30 11.01
CA LYS A 68 -2.54 -4.83 11.01
C LYS A 68 -2.64 -4.27 12.43
N ILE A 69 -3.57 -4.78 13.23
CA ILE A 69 -3.74 -4.39 14.63
C ILE A 69 -2.49 -4.75 15.45
N ALA A 70 -1.99 -5.99 15.33
CA ALA A 70 -0.78 -6.43 16.03
C ALA A 70 0.43 -5.55 15.67
N THR A 71 0.57 -5.20 14.39
CA THR A 71 1.64 -4.32 13.90
C THR A 71 1.52 -2.90 14.48
N ALA A 72 0.29 -2.36 14.51
CA ALA A 72 0.03 -1.03 15.08
C ALA A 72 0.34 -0.99 16.58
N LYS A 73 -0.03 -2.03 17.33
CA LYS A 73 0.30 -2.18 18.76
C LYS A 73 1.81 -2.22 18.98
N ARG A 74 2.55 -3.06 18.24
CA ARG A 74 4.02 -3.14 18.33
C ARG A 74 4.71 -1.81 18.00
N TYR A 75 4.22 -1.09 16.99
CA TYR A 75 4.75 0.24 16.67
C TYR A 75 4.50 1.26 17.79
N LEU A 76 3.35 1.20 18.45
CA LEU A 76 3.04 2.06 19.61
C LEU A 76 3.88 1.70 20.84
N ASP A 77 4.29 0.44 20.96
CA ASP A 77 5.22 -0.05 22.00
C ASP A 77 6.68 0.43 21.77
N GLY A 78 6.97 1.04 20.61
CA GLY A 78 8.26 1.64 20.30
C GLY A 78 9.08 0.87 19.27
N GLU A 79 8.56 -0.22 18.68
CA GLU A 79 9.27 -0.92 17.63
C GLU A 79 9.46 -0.07 16.35
N HIS A 80 10.58 -0.30 15.67
CA HIS A 80 10.93 0.49 14.50
C HIS A 80 10.09 0.10 13.27
N LYS A 81 9.33 1.06 12.74
CA LYS A 81 8.46 0.92 11.54
C LYS A 81 9.09 0.23 10.33
N VAL A 82 10.41 0.35 10.12
CA VAL A 82 11.10 -0.29 8.99
C VAL A 82 11.24 -1.79 9.21
N VAL A 83 11.50 -2.23 10.44
CA VAL A 83 11.60 -3.64 10.81
C VAL A 83 10.24 -4.31 10.63
N LEU A 84 9.19 -3.71 11.19
CA LEU A 84 7.81 -4.17 11.01
C LEU A 84 7.39 -4.24 9.53
N ALA A 85 7.79 -3.25 8.73
CA ALA A 85 7.50 -3.25 7.31
C ALA A 85 8.26 -4.36 6.55
N LYS A 86 9.50 -4.67 6.96
CA LYS A 86 10.29 -5.79 6.41
C LYS A 86 9.66 -7.14 6.74
N GLU A 87 9.29 -7.36 8.01
CA GLU A 87 8.65 -8.61 8.46
C GLU A 87 7.37 -8.93 7.69
N LEU A 88 6.57 -7.90 7.39
CA LEU A 88 5.30 -8.04 6.68
C LEU A 88 5.44 -8.00 5.15
N GLY A 89 6.65 -7.79 4.64
CA GLY A 89 6.90 -7.60 3.22
C GLY A 89 6.16 -6.39 2.64
N LEU A 90 5.98 -5.32 3.42
CA LEU A 90 5.28 -4.12 2.97
C LEU A 90 6.11 -3.35 1.94
N ALA A 91 5.41 -2.59 1.10
CA ALA A 91 6.07 -1.72 0.15
C ALA A 91 6.78 -0.54 0.82
N SER A 92 6.23 -0.02 1.92
CA SER A 92 6.68 1.21 2.57
C SER A 92 6.41 1.16 4.07
N SER A 93 7.31 1.73 4.85
CA SER A 93 7.14 1.89 6.30
C SER A 93 6.04 2.89 6.67
N ARG A 94 5.60 3.74 5.73
CA ARG A 94 4.53 4.71 5.97
C ARG A 94 3.19 4.04 6.24
N THR A 95 2.96 2.87 5.65
CA THR A 95 1.76 2.07 5.90
C THR A 95 1.63 1.67 7.37
N VAL A 96 2.74 1.38 8.06
CA VAL A 96 2.76 1.07 9.50
C VAL A 96 2.33 2.28 10.33
N VAL A 97 2.83 3.48 9.97
CA VAL A 97 2.45 4.74 10.64
C VAL A 97 0.96 5.03 10.44
N ASP A 98 0.44 4.83 9.24
CA ASP A 98 -0.98 5.03 8.94
C ASP A 98 -1.88 4.06 9.73
N TRP A 99 -1.43 2.82 9.93
CA TRP A 99 -2.15 1.85 10.78
C TRP A 99 -2.14 2.26 12.25
N ALA A 100 -0.99 2.69 12.77
CA ALA A 100 -0.89 3.17 14.15
C ALA A 100 -1.78 4.39 14.40
N LYS A 101 -1.86 5.32 13.44
CA LYS A 101 -2.77 6.46 13.52
C LYS A 101 -4.23 6.02 13.55
N LYS A 102 -4.63 5.12 12.63
CA LYS A 102 -5.99 4.55 12.61
C LYS A 102 -6.35 3.84 13.91
N TYR A 103 -5.41 3.06 14.46
CA TYR A 103 -5.57 2.37 15.73
C TYR A 103 -5.71 3.35 16.90
N ARG A 104 -4.98 4.47 16.90
CA ARG A 104 -5.15 5.51 17.92
C ARG A 104 -6.53 6.19 17.84
N ASP A 105 -7.01 6.44 16.62
CA ASP A 105 -8.26 7.19 16.41
C ASP A 105 -9.52 6.34 16.67
N LYS A 106 -9.49 5.05 16.30
CA LYS A 106 -10.68 4.16 16.29
C LYS A 106 -10.46 2.80 16.95
N GLY A 107 -9.29 2.52 17.51
CA GLY A 107 -8.97 1.24 18.14
C GLY A 107 -9.01 0.06 17.16
N GLU A 108 -9.56 -1.06 17.63
CA GLU A 108 -9.70 -2.29 16.84
C GLU A 108 -10.79 -2.18 15.76
N ASP A 109 -11.82 -1.35 16.00
CA ASP A 109 -12.88 -1.05 15.03
C ASP A 109 -12.37 -0.36 13.77
N ALA A 110 -11.17 0.22 13.81
CA ALA A 110 -10.52 0.81 12.64
C ALA A 110 -10.22 -0.22 11.53
N PHE A 111 -10.10 -1.50 11.91
CA PHE A 111 -9.76 -2.61 11.02
C PHE A 111 -10.84 -3.67 10.95
N ALA A 112 -11.94 -3.52 11.70
CA ALA A 112 -13.12 -4.35 11.54
C ALA A 112 -13.56 -4.29 10.08
N THR A 113 -13.59 -5.44 9.42
CA THR A 113 -14.34 -5.57 8.16
C THR A 113 -15.77 -5.19 8.49
N PRO A 114 -16.37 -4.22 7.77
CA PRO A 114 -17.80 -3.99 7.89
C PRO A 114 -18.49 -5.35 7.73
N PRO A 115 -19.48 -5.69 8.58
CA PRO A 115 -20.26 -6.89 8.35
C PRO A 115 -20.76 -6.86 6.90
N PRO A 116 -20.79 -7.99 6.17
CA PRO A 116 -21.37 -8.02 4.84
C PRO A 116 -22.76 -7.37 4.96
N ALA A 117 -23.01 -6.34 4.15
CA ALA A 117 -24.27 -5.61 4.21
C ALA A 117 -25.41 -6.63 4.19
N LYS A 118 -26.20 -6.69 5.28
CA LYS A 118 -27.48 -7.40 5.24
C LYS A 118 -28.38 -6.64 4.26
N GLY A 119 -28.42 -7.12 3.02
CA GLY A 119 -29.16 -6.53 1.90
C GLY A 119 -28.26 -6.54 0.66
N LYS A 120 -28.41 -7.45 -0.31
CA LYS A 120 -29.65 -7.84 -0.98
C LYS A 120 -29.64 -9.33 -1.33
N THR A 121 -30.28 -10.17 -0.52
CA THR A 121 -31.02 -11.32 -1.06
C THR A 121 -32.22 -10.75 -1.82
N GLY A 122 -32.11 -10.68 -3.15
CA GLY A 122 -33.22 -10.20 -3.97
C GLY A 122 -32.87 -9.87 -5.42
N LEU A 123 -31.92 -10.57 -6.06
CA LEU A 123 -31.71 -10.46 -7.51
C LEU A 123 -31.00 -11.71 -8.07
N LEU A 124 -31.50 -12.89 -7.72
CA LEU A 124 -31.24 -14.15 -8.43
C LEU A 124 -32.56 -14.93 -8.52
N LYS A 125 -33.52 -14.35 -9.25
CA LYS A 125 -34.66 -15.01 -9.92
C LYS A 125 -35.37 -13.92 -10.70
N VAL A 126 -35.80 -14.21 -11.92
CA VAL A 126 -36.35 -13.28 -12.92
C VAL A 126 -35.29 -12.61 -13.82
N TRP A 127 -34.48 -13.42 -14.51
CA TRP A 127 -34.01 -13.09 -15.88
C TRP A 127 -33.84 -14.38 -16.71
N LEU A 128 -34.66 -15.39 -16.45
CA LEU A 128 -34.66 -16.63 -17.24
C LEU A 128 -36.03 -17.32 -17.31
N THR A 129 -37.13 -16.57 -17.45
CA THR A 129 -38.43 -17.09 -17.94
C THR A 129 -39.28 -15.92 -18.45
N SER A 130 -38.83 -15.25 -19.51
CA SER A 130 -39.68 -14.42 -20.38
C SER A 130 -38.97 -14.25 -21.73
N ARG A 131 -38.60 -15.39 -22.30
CA ARG A 131 -38.19 -15.54 -23.70
C ARG A 131 -38.60 -16.93 -24.15
N LEU A 132 -39.91 -17.18 -24.16
CA LEU A 132 -40.65 -18.15 -24.99
C LEU A 132 -42.12 -18.13 -24.49
N ASP A 133 -42.93 -17.17 -24.95
CA ASP A 133 -44.40 -17.35 -25.03
C ASP A 133 -45.04 -16.28 -25.94
N LYS A 134 -44.44 -16.09 -27.11
CA LYS A 134 -45.08 -15.44 -28.26
C LYS A 134 -44.68 -16.19 -29.52
N PHE A 135 -45.24 -17.39 -29.67
CA PHE A 135 -45.36 -18.09 -30.95
C PHE A 135 -46.46 -19.16 -30.84
N GLN A 136 -47.72 -18.72 -30.76
CA GLN A 136 -48.89 -19.49 -31.22
C GLN A 136 -50.14 -18.59 -31.24
N GLU A 137 -50.22 -17.74 -32.27
CA GLU A 137 -51.49 -17.37 -32.89
C GLU A 137 -51.27 -17.53 -34.39
N GLY A 138 -52.00 -18.48 -34.98
CA GLY A 138 -51.84 -18.99 -36.34
C GLY A 138 -52.42 -20.38 -36.44
#